data_AF-A0A0F9NZ16-F1
#
_entry.id   AF-A0A0F9NZ16-F1
#
_cell.length_a   1.000
_cell.length_b   1.000
_cell.length_c   1.000
_cell.angle_alpha   90.00
_cell.angle_beta   90.00
_cell.angle_gamma   90.00
#
_symmetry.space_group_name_H-M   'P 1'
#
loop_
_entity.id
_entity.type
_entity.pdbx_description
1 polymer ?
#
loop_
_entity_poly.entity_id
_entity_poly.type
_entity_poly.pdbx_seq_one_letter_code
_entity_poly.pdbx_strand_id
1 'polypeptide(L)'
;MRFLDYIKMAFLNLRRQKLRTFLTIISVVIGAVAVLSLVSLGSTVKTVFMQEMNSMGALTEIVVSKQGEGGGSDAGPFTESDAEQIRNKDTKIDDAVIKKIRKIDGIKSATPVISVWDVQGMKLVSEKKTYAARAEGISKDQKINLMVGSTFKKNDEHSIIIGNPMVKALKFKDVNDALGQEVELVTRPDYRGEGSAITLDYTMKQMRKSKTLDMSQIKKRSHLKAKIIGVLPPGPKAENNYVPIGWARKMRVRTEYNFDFD
;
A
#
# COMPACT_ATOMS: atom_id res chain seq x y z
N MET A 1 -59.94 39.30 -20.69
CA MET A 1 -58.58 39.79 -20.35
C MET A 1 -57.60 38.66 -20.56
N ARG A 2 -56.48 38.87 -21.26
CA ARG A 2 -55.53 37.80 -21.62
C ARG A 2 -54.49 37.64 -20.51
N PHE A 3 -54.12 36.40 -20.18
CA PHE A 3 -53.09 36.06 -19.18
C PHE A 3 -51.76 36.82 -19.39
N LEU A 4 -51.41 37.07 -20.65
CA LEU A 4 -50.24 37.85 -21.05
C LEU A 4 -50.26 39.30 -20.57
N ASP A 5 -51.44 39.91 -20.41
CA ASP A 5 -51.56 41.28 -19.91
C ASP A 5 -51.19 41.38 -18.43
N TYR A 6 -51.51 40.34 -17.63
CA TYR A 6 -51.12 40.28 -16.21
C TYR A 6 -49.59 40.15 -16.04
N ILE A 7 -48.93 39.33 -16.87
CA ILE A 7 -47.47 39.20 -16.85
C ILE A 7 -46.81 40.54 -17.22
N LYS A 8 -47.33 41.22 -18.25
CA LYS A 8 -46.80 42.53 -18.69
C LYS A 8 -46.96 43.59 -17.60
N MET A 9 -48.10 43.63 -16.92
CA MET A 9 -48.34 44.53 -15.79
C MET A 9 -47.42 44.22 -14.60
N ALA A 10 -47.19 42.94 -14.28
CA ALA A 10 -46.25 42.55 -13.22
C ALA A 10 -44.81 43.01 -13.51
N PHE A 11 -44.34 42.84 -14.74
CA PHE A 11 -42.99 43.24 -15.15
C PHE A 11 -42.79 44.77 -15.12
N LEU A 12 -43.81 45.53 -15.53
CA LEU A 12 -43.81 47.00 -15.42
C LEU A 12 -43.72 47.46 -13.96
N ASN A 13 -44.43 46.79 -13.06
CA ASN A 13 -44.40 47.09 -11.63
C ASN A 13 -43.03 46.79 -11.00
N LEU A 14 -42.41 45.66 -11.37
CA LEU A 14 -41.06 45.29 -10.94
C LEU A 14 -39.99 46.28 -11.42
N ARG A 15 -40.13 46.79 -12.66
CA ARG A 15 -39.22 47.78 -13.27
C ARG A 15 -39.33 49.18 -12.63
N ARG A 16 -40.46 49.51 -12.01
CA ARG A 16 -40.67 50.79 -11.29
C ARG A 16 -39.92 50.82 -9.95
N GLN A 17 -39.75 49.68 -9.28
CA GLN A 17 -39.07 49.57 -7.98
C GLN A 17 -37.72 48.85 -8.09
N LYS A 18 -36.80 49.40 -8.89
CA LYS A 18 -35.52 48.78 -9.26
C LYS A 18 -34.67 48.30 -8.07
N LEU A 19 -34.55 49.10 -7.01
CA LEU A 19 -33.73 48.75 -5.84
C LEU A 19 -34.32 47.57 -5.06
N ARG A 20 -35.60 47.63 -4.71
CA ARG A 20 -36.26 46.58 -3.92
C ARG A 20 -36.22 45.24 -4.66
N THR A 21 -36.57 45.23 -5.95
CA THR A 21 -36.54 44.04 -6.80
C THR A 21 -35.12 43.47 -6.94
N PHE A 22 -34.10 44.33 -7.02
CA PHE A 22 -32.72 43.88 -7.11
C PHE A 22 -32.23 43.20 -5.83
N LEU A 23 -32.49 43.79 -4.65
CA LEU A 23 -32.09 43.22 -3.37
C LEU A 23 -32.78 41.87 -3.08
N THR A 24 -34.06 41.71 -3.44
CA THR A 24 -34.78 40.45 -3.25
C THR A 24 -34.29 39.36 -4.20
N ILE A 25 -34.03 39.69 -5.47
CA ILE A 25 -33.45 38.75 -6.43
C ILE A 25 -32.08 38.29 -5.96
N ILE A 26 -31.21 39.20 -5.52
CA ILE A 26 -29.89 38.84 -4.97
C ILE A 26 -30.03 37.88 -3.78
N SER A 27 -30.95 38.16 -2.86
CA SER A 27 -31.16 37.33 -1.67
C SER A 27 -31.55 35.89 -2.06
N VAL A 28 -32.48 35.74 -3.01
CA VAL A 28 -32.91 34.42 -3.51
C VAL A 28 -31.77 33.73 -4.27
N VAL A 29 -31.02 34.45 -5.10
CA VAL A 29 -29.90 33.89 -5.87
C VAL A 29 -28.78 33.42 -4.96
N ILE A 30 -28.37 34.22 -3.97
CA ILE A 30 -27.33 33.83 -3.01
C ILE A 30 -27.79 32.60 -2.22
N GLY A 31 -29.05 32.57 -1.77
CA GLY A 31 -29.62 31.42 -1.06
C GLY A 31 -29.60 30.14 -1.92
N ALA A 32 -30.04 30.24 -3.17
CA ALA A 32 -30.04 29.11 -4.10
C ALA A 32 -28.61 28.61 -4.38
N VAL A 33 -27.66 29.51 -4.64
CA VAL A 33 -26.26 29.16 -4.90
C VAL A 33 -25.61 28.51 -3.68
N ALA A 34 -25.89 28.98 -2.47
CA ALA A 34 -25.36 28.41 -1.24
C ALA A 34 -25.81 26.94 -1.06
N VAL A 35 -27.11 26.67 -1.22
CA VAL A 35 -27.65 25.30 -1.10
C VAL A 35 -27.09 24.40 -2.20
N LEU A 36 -27.05 24.87 -3.45
CA LEU A 36 -26.50 24.10 -4.57
C LEU A 36 -25.01 23.79 -4.37
N SER A 37 -24.23 24.75 -3.87
CA SER A 37 -22.79 24.57 -3.59
C SER A 37 -22.57 23.51 -2.52
N LEU A 38 -23.34 23.53 -1.43
CA LEU A 38 -23.26 22.54 -0.36
C LEU A 38 -23.60 21.13 -0.85
N VAL A 39 -24.67 20.98 -1.64
CA VAL A 39 -25.07 19.69 -2.21
C VAL A 39 -24.00 19.16 -3.16
N SER A 40 -23.47 20.01 -4.03
CA SER A 40 -22.42 19.65 -4.98
C SER A 40 -21.16 19.20 -4.24
N LEU A 41 -20.66 20.00 -3.30
CA LEU A 41 -19.47 19.67 -2.51
C LEU A 41 -19.66 18.36 -1.73
N GLY A 42 -20.83 18.16 -1.09
CA GLY A 42 -21.13 16.94 -0.35
C GLY A 42 -21.09 15.70 -1.25
N SER A 43 -21.67 15.78 -2.45
CA SER A 43 -21.66 14.67 -3.41
C SER A 43 -20.26 14.39 -3.98
N THR A 44 -19.47 15.44 -4.21
CA THR A 44 -18.09 15.33 -4.71
C THR A 44 -17.20 14.64 -3.68
N VAL A 45 -17.23 15.08 -2.42
CA VAL A 45 -16.41 14.49 -1.35
C VAL A 45 -16.72 13.01 -1.18
N LYS A 46 -18.01 12.63 -1.18
CA LYS A 46 -18.42 11.22 -1.12
C LYS A 46 -17.86 10.42 -2.30
N THR A 47 -17.94 10.97 -3.51
CA THR A 47 -17.49 10.26 -4.72
C THR A 47 -15.96 10.07 -4.71
N VAL A 48 -15.21 11.11 -4.37
CA VAL A 48 -13.75 11.05 -4.25
C VAL A 48 -13.35 10.05 -3.17
N PHE A 49 -13.98 10.11 -1.99
CA PHE A 49 -13.71 9.19 -0.89
C PHE A 49 -14.02 7.74 -1.26
N MET A 50 -15.16 7.47 -1.90
CA MET A 50 -15.50 6.12 -2.37
C MET A 50 -14.54 5.63 -3.45
N GLN A 51 -14.09 6.51 -4.36
CA GLN A 51 -13.11 6.17 -5.37
C GLN A 51 -11.75 5.85 -4.75
N GLU A 52 -11.33 6.61 -3.73
CA GLU A 52 -10.10 6.35 -2.99
C GLU A 52 -10.19 5.01 -2.24
N MET A 53 -11.27 4.75 -1.50
CA MET A 53 -11.51 3.46 -0.84
C MET A 53 -11.55 2.28 -1.81
N ASN A 54 -12.20 2.44 -2.97
CA ASN A 54 -12.22 1.42 -4.03
C ASN A 54 -10.81 1.19 -4.61
N SER A 55 -10.03 2.25 -4.82
CA SER A 55 -8.64 2.14 -5.30
C SER A 55 -7.74 1.43 -4.30
N MET A 56 -8.01 1.61 -3.00
CA MET A 56 -7.37 0.88 -1.92
C MET A 56 -7.77 -0.59 -1.87
N GLY A 57 -8.84 -1.00 -2.57
CA GLY A 57 -9.38 -2.36 -2.47
C GLY A 57 -10.17 -2.60 -1.18
N ALA A 58 -10.19 -1.65 -0.23
CA ALA A 58 -10.69 -1.81 1.13
C ALA A 58 -12.16 -2.25 1.22
N LEU A 59 -12.97 -1.98 0.20
CA LEU A 59 -14.39 -2.37 0.18
C LEU A 59 -14.62 -3.85 -0.22
N THR A 60 -13.60 -4.52 -0.77
CA THR A 60 -13.71 -5.92 -1.26
C THR A 60 -12.50 -6.79 -0.90
N GLU A 61 -11.52 -6.25 -0.17
CA GLU A 61 -10.28 -6.91 0.20
C GLU A 61 -10.37 -7.39 1.65
N ILE A 62 -10.29 -8.70 1.84
CA ILE A 62 -10.22 -9.33 3.16
C ILE A 62 -8.78 -9.79 3.36
N VAL A 63 -8.09 -9.17 4.32
CA VAL A 63 -6.73 -9.54 4.68
C VAL A 63 -6.77 -10.66 5.71
N VAL A 64 -6.37 -11.87 5.30
CA VAL A 64 -6.20 -13.00 6.20
C VAL A 64 -4.75 -13.05 6.66
N SER A 65 -4.52 -12.89 7.96
CA SER A 65 -3.18 -12.93 8.56
C SER A 65 -3.13 -13.94 9.72
N LYS A 66 -1.91 -14.38 10.08
CA LYS A 66 -1.71 -15.17 11.31
C LYS A 66 -1.96 -14.27 12.51
N GLN A 67 -2.59 -14.83 13.55
CA GLN A 67 -2.78 -14.13 14.82
C GLN A 67 -1.43 -13.62 15.36
N GLY A 68 -1.38 -12.33 15.70
CA GLY A 68 -0.17 -11.65 16.19
C GLY A 68 0.71 -10.99 15.13
N GLU A 69 0.44 -11.19 13.83
CA GLU A 69 1.25 -10.60 12.74
C GLU A 69 0.59 -9.39 12.08
N GLY A 70 -0.75 -9.37 12.02
CA GLY A 70 -1.51 -8.15 11.74
C GLY A 70 -1.76 -7.42 13.05
N GLY A 71 -1.36 -6.15 13.17
CA GLY A 71 -1.51 -5.33 14.38
C GLY A 71 -2.95 -5.01 14.83
N GLY A 72 -3.92 -5.87 14.50
CA GLY A 72 -5.26 -5.86 15.07
C GLY A 72 -5.30 -6.74 16.31
N SER A 73 -5.24 -6.12 17.47
CA SER A 73 -5.48 -6.76 18.77
C SER A 73 -6.97 -7.01 19.06
N ASP A 74 -7.86 -6.77 18.09
CA ASP A 74 -9.32 -6.93 18.20
C ASP A 74 -9.84 -8.04 17.28
N ALA A 75 -9.19 -9.20 17.34
CA ALA A 75 -9.91 -10.43 17.05
C ALA A 75 -10.93 -10.57 18.19
N GLY A 76 -12.24 -10.58 17.89
CA GLY A 76 -13.37 -10.51 18.83
C GLY A 76 -13.34 -11.55 19.97
N PRO A 77 -14.44 -11.75 20.74
CA PRO A 77 -14.39 -12.62 21.92
C PRO A 77 -14.20 -14.08 21.52
N PHE A 78 -12.95 -14.51 21.35
CA PHE A 78 -12.56 -15.89 21.18
C PHE A 78 -12.49 -16.52 22.56
N THR A 79 -13.15 -17.66 22.70
CA THR A 79 -13.15 -18.45 23.93
C THR A 79 -11.73 -18.97 24.21
N GLU A 80 -11.36 -19.19 25.47
CA GLU A 80 -10.02 -19.75 25.82
C GLU A 80 -9.71 -21.06 25.07
N SER A 81 -10.74 -21.85 24.73
CA SER A 81 -10.62 -23.07 23.92
C SER A 81 -10.18 -22.83 22.47
N ASP A 82 -10.54 -21.70 21.87
CA ASP A 82 -10.12 -21.33 20.51
C ASP A 82 -8.67 -20.85 20.50
N ALA A 83 -8.26 -20.15 21.57
CA ALA A 83 -6.88 -19.73 21.77
C ALA A 83 -5.92 -20.93 21.94
N GLU A 84 -6.31 -21.98 22.67
CA GLU A 84 -5.51 -23.21 22.80
C GLU A 84 -5.32 -23.95 21.47
N GLN A 85 -6.36 -24.01 20.63
CA GLN A 85 -6.25 -24.63 19.30
C GLN A 85 -5.33 -23.86 18.36
N ILE A 86 -5.30 -22.52 18.45
CA ILE A 86 -4.40 -21.68 17.65
C ILE A 86 -2.96 -21.75 18.18
N ARG A 87 -2.78 -21.85 19.50
CA ARG A 87 -1.46 -21.94 20.15
C ARG A 87 -0.76 -23.28 19.87
N ASN A 88 -1.51 -24.37 19.78
CA ASN A 88 -0.98 -25.71 19.53
C ASN A 88 -0.84 -26.08 18.04
N LYS A 89 -1.42 -25.28 17.14
CA LYS A 89 -1.38 -25.54 15.70
C LYS A 89 -0.64 -24.40 15.04
N ASP A 90 0.64 -24.63 14.78
CA ASP A 90 1.51 -23.74 14.00
C ASP A 90 1.01 -23.69 12.54
N THR A 91 -0.12 -23.02 12.35
CA THR A 91 -0.91 -23.08 11.13
C THR A 91 -0.26 -22.13 10.15
N LYS A 92 0.68 -22.68 9.38
CA LYS A 92 1.34 -21.95 8.30
C LYS A 92 0.30 -21.61 7.23
N ILE A 93 0.34 -20.37 6.76
CA ILE A 93 -0.44 -19.96 5.59
C ILE A 93 0.28 -20.50 4.36
N ASP A 94 0.03 -21.77 4.06
CA ASP A 94 0.60 -22.45 2.90
C ASP A 94 -0.31 -22.30 1.67
N ASP A 95 0.23 -22.61 0.49
CA ASP A 95 -0.50 -22.59 -0.78
C ASP A 95 -1.78 -23.45 -0.76
N ALA A 96 -1.82 -24.47 0.12
CA ALA A 96 -3.00 -25.29 0.36
C ALA A 96 -4.15 -24.52 1.04
N VAL A 97 -3.85 -23.62 1.97
CA VAL A 97 -4.84 -22.74 2.62
C VAL A 97 -5.41 -21.76 1.60
N ILE A 98 -4.55 -21.21 0.74
CA ILE A 98 -4.98 -20.32 -0.35
C ILE A 98 -5.96 -21.03 -1.28
N LYS A 99 -5.70 -22.29 -1.64
CA LYS A 99 -6.63 -23.10 -2.46
C LYS A 99 -7.96 -23.36 -1.76
N LYS A 100 -7.98 -23.53 -0.44
CA LYS A 100 -9.22 -23.67 0.34
C LYS A 100 -10.01 -22.37 0.35
N ILE A 101 -9.35 -21.23 0.56
CA ILE A 101 -9.98 -19.90 0.53
C ILE A 101 -10.58 -19.64 -0.85
N ARG A 102 -9.88 -19.93 -1.95
CA ARG A 102 -10.42 -19.78 -3.31
C ARG A 102 -11.70 -20.56 -3.59
N LYS A 103 -12.03 -21.60 -2.80
CA LYS A 103 -13.24 -22.42 -2.97
C LYS A 103 -14.45 -21.90 -2.19
N ILE A 104 -14.27 -20.90 -1.33
CA ILE A 104 -15.39 -20.29 -0.60
C ILE A 104 -16.21 -19.46 -1.58
N ASP A 105 -17.54 -19.63 -1.53
CA ASP A 105 -18.45 -18.90 -2.40
C ASP A 105 -18.38 -17.38 -2.14
N GLY A 106 -18.46 -16.58 -3.21
CA GLY A 106 -18.27 -15.13 -3.17
C GLY A 106 -16.82 -14.63 -3.27
N ILE A 107 -15.79 -15.49 -3.18
CA ILE A 107 -14.38 -15.09 -3.32
C ILE A 107 -13.96 -15.06 -4.79
N LYS A 108 -13.75 -13.85 -5.33
CA LYS A 108 -13.32 -13.66 -6.74
C LYS A 108 -11.84 -13.98 -6.96
N SER A 109 -10.98 -13.70 -5.98
CA SER A 109 -9.54 -13.94 -6.07
C SER A 109 -8.91 -14.02 -4.69
N ALA A 110 -7.99 -14.96 -4.51
CA ALA A 110 -7.12 -15.00 -3.34
C ALA A 110 -5.65 -15.01 -3.79
N THR A 111 -4.89 -14.02 -3.34
CA THR A 111 -3.48 -13.82 -3.66
C THR A 111 -2.68 -13.65 -2.37
N PRO A 112 -1.55 -14.36 -2.21
CA PRO A 112 -0.69 -14.16 -1.05
C PRO A 112 0.08 -12.84 -1.15
N VAL A 113 0.26 -12.19 0.01
CA VAL A 113 1.08 -10.99 0.18
C VAL A 113 2.07 -11.24 1.31
N ILE A 114 3.33 -10.83 1.14
CA ILE A 114 4.39 -10.96 2.15
C ILE A 114 4.95 -9.57 2.45
N SER A 115 4.64 -9.00 3.61
CA SER A 115 5.29 -7.75 4.04
C SER A 115 6.76 -7.99 4.41
N VAL A 116 7.67 -7.24 3.80
CA VAL A 116 9.12 -7.32 4.08
C VAL A 116 9.52 -6.08 4.89
N TRP A 117 9.37 -6.18 6.21
CA TRP A 117 9.71 -5.11 7.16
C TRP A 117 11.20 -4.80 7.27
N ASP A 118 12.03 -5.72 6.76
CA ASP A 118 13.48 -5.58 6.80
C ASP A 118 14.01 -4.57 5.79
N VAL A 119 13.24 -4.23 4.75
CA VAL A 119 13.61 -3.14 3.83
C VAL A 119 13.22 -1.82 4.48
N GLN A 120 14.23 -0.99 4.78
CA GLN A 120 14.03 0.34 5.38
C GLN A 120 14.40 1.48 4.43
N GLY A 121 15.09 1.19 3.35
CA GLY A 121 15.38 2.21 2.36
C GLY A 121 15.68 1.68 0.99
N MET A 122 15.73 2.59 0.04
CA MET A 122 16.12 2.37 -1.35
C MET A 122 17.05 3.50 -1.77
N LYS A 123 18.10 3.15 -2.51
CA LYS A 123 19.02 4.11 -3.13
C LYS A 123 19.26 3.71 -4.58
N LEU A 124 19.60 4.67 -5.43
CA LEU A 124 20.10 4.37 -6.76
C LEU A 124 21.53 3.83 -6.65
N VAL A 125 21.94 2.87 -7.49
CA VAL A 125 23.33 2.34 -7.48
C VAL A 125 24.36 3.47 -7.65
N SER A 126 24.00 4.52 -8.38
CA SER A 126 24.85 5.69 -8.62
C SER A 126 24.85 6.74 -7.49
N GLU A 127 23.95 6.66 -6.50
CA GLU A 127 23.81 7.68 -5.46
C GLU A 127 24.09 7.16 -4.03
N LYS A 128 24.64 8.04 -3.18
CA LYS A 128 24.88 7.76 -1.76
C LYS A 128 23.66 8.01 -0.87
N LYS A 129 22.64 8.73 -1.36
CA LYS A 129 21.44 9.07 -0.58
C LYS A 129 20.49 7.88 -0.53
N THR A 130 20.06 7.52 0.68
CA THR A 130 19.06 6.47 0.90
C THR A 130 17.73 7.13 1.26
N TYR A 131 16.67 6.73 0.57
CA TYR A 131 15.30 7.17 0.84
C TYR A 131 14.55 6.09 1.60
N ALA A 132 13.66 6.47 2.51
CA ALA A 132 12.83 5.51 3.23
C ALA A 132 11.91 4.79 2.24
N ALA A 133 11.94 3.45 2.28
CA ALA A 133 11.20 2.60 1.36
C ALA A 133 10.76 1.35 2.11
N ARG A 134 9.53 0.90 1.85
CA ARG A 134 9.00 -0.39 2.29
C ARG A 134 8.82 -1.30 1.09
N ALA A 135 8.94 -2.61 1.30
CA ALA A 135 8.76 -3.60 0.25
C ALA A 135 7.69 -4.63 0.64
N GLU A 136 6.84 -4.98 -0.32
CA GLU A 136 5.82 -6.02 -0.20
C GLU A 136 5.97 -7.04 -1.32
N GLY A 137 6.00 -8.31 -0.95
CA GLY A 137 6.01 -9.44 -1.85
C GLY A 137 4.62 -9.72 -2.39
N ILE A 138 4.45 -9.64 -3.70
CA ILE A 138 3.16 -9.90 -4.35
C ILE A 138 3.24 -11.07 -5.34
N SER A 139 2.11 -11.77 -5.47
CA SER A 139 1.94 -12.82 -6.47
C SER A 139 1.52 -12.22 -7.82
N LYS A 140 1.79 -12.98 -8.87
CA LYS A 140 1.61 -12.58 -10.28
C LYS A 140 0.15 -12.60 -10.71
N ASP A 141 -0.65 -13.36 -9.96
CA ASP A 141 -2.10 -13.42 -10.09
C ASP A 141 -2.77 -12.12 -9.62
N GLN A 142 -2.04 -11.26 -8.89
CA GLN A 142 -2.56 -9.98 -8.42
C GLN A 142 -2.56 -8.98 -9.57
N LYS A 143 -3.75 -8.59 -10.02
CA LYS A 143 -3.92 -7.53 -11.02
C LYS A 143 -3.58 -6.19 -10.40
N ILE A 144 -2.47 -5.61 -10.85
CA ILE A 144 -2.02 -4.28 -10.41
C ILE A 144 -2.07 -3.35 -11.61
N ASN A 145 -2.64 -2.17 -11.42
CA ASN A 145 -2.62 -1.12 -12.41
C ASN A 145 -1.26 -0.39 -12.33
N LEU A 146 -0.48 -0.42 -13.41
CA LEU A 146 0.83 0.21 -13.51
C LEU A 146 0.71 1.40 -14.45
N MET A 147 1.38 2.52 -14.14
CA MET A 147 1.47 3.65 -15.09
C MET A 147 2.34 3.27 -16.28
N VAL A 148 3.46 2.62 -15.99
CA VAL A 148 4.55 2.36 -16.93
C VAL A 148 5.22 1.05 -16.53
N GLY A 149 5.60 0.22 -17.51
CA GLY A 149 6.32 -1.02 -17.30
C GLY A 149 5.46 -2.28 -17.40
N SER A 150 5.90 -3.36 -16.76
CA SER A 150 5.26 -4.68 -16.83
C SER A 150 5.19 -5.34 -15.46
N THR A 151 4.22 -6.25 -15.29
CA THR A 151 4.11 -7.08 -14.09
C THR A 151 5.22 -8.16 -14.05
N PHE A 152 5.43 -8.77 -12.89
CA PHE A 152 6.45 -9.80 -12.66
C PHE A 152 6.27 -11.04 -13.55
N LYS A 153 7.34 -11.52 -14.21
CA LYS A 153 7.36 -12.82 -14.92
C LYS A 153 7.70 -13.98 -13.98
N LYS A 154 7.42 -15.24 -14.40
CA LYS A 154 7.48 -16.47 -13.55
C LYS A 154 8.83 -16.72 -12.89
N ASN A 155 9.87 -16.12 -13.43
CA ASN A 155 11.25 -16.34 -13.02
C ASN A 155 12.02 -15.04 -12.81
N ASP A 156 11.35 -13.90 -12.68
CA ASP A 156 12.02 -12.64 -12.38
C ASP A 156 12.42 -12.65 -10.90
N GLU A 157 13.68 -12.98 -10.63
CA GLU A 157 14.33 -12.77 -9.34
C GLU A 157 15.01 -11.39 -9.38
N HIS A 158 15.00 -10.64 -8.27
CA HIS A 158 15.62 -9.29 -8.17
C HIS A 158 14.99 -8.20 -9.04
N SER A 159 13.67 -8.23 -9.24
CA SER A 159 12.93 -7.12 -9.86
C SER A 159 12.11 -6.36 -8.83
N ILE A 160 11.87 -5.08 -9.05
CA ILE A 160 11.04 -4.24 -8.18
C ILE A 160 10.10 -3.36 -9.00
N ILE A 161 8.88 -3.21 -8.50
CA ILE A 161 7.93 -2.19 -8.96
C ILE A 161 7.95 -1.09 -7.90
N ILE A 162 8.26 0.12 -8.33
CA ILE A 162 8.41 1.25 -7.41
C ILE A 162 7.14 2.07 -7.31
N GLY A 163 6.93 2.62 -6.11
CA GLY A 163 5.92 3.62 -5.85
C GLY A 163 6.19 4.94 -6.57
N ASN A 164 5.14 5.67 -6.96
CA ASN A 164 5.27 7.02 -7.51
C ASN A 164 6.09 8.00 -6.63
N PRO A 165 6.01 7.99 -5.28
CA PRO A 165 6.86 8.81 -4.43
C PRO A 165 8.36 8.53 -4.62
N MET A 166 8.73 7.29 -4.98
CA MET A 166 10.12 6.91 -5.22
C MET A 166 10.66 7.45 -6.54
N VAL A 167 9.82 7.65 -7.56
CA VAL A 167 10.24 8.33 -8.80
C VAL A 167 10.72 9.75 -8.50
N LYS A 168 9.97 10.48 -7.67
CA LYS A 168 10.32 11.84 -7.22
C LYS A 168 11.52 11.83 -6.29
N ALA A 169 11.58 10.89 -5.34
CA ALA A 169 12.68 10.80 -4.39
C ALA A 169 14.02 10.49 -5.08
N LEU A 170 14.02 9.60 -6.07
CA LEU A 170 15.18 9.25 -6.87
C LEU A 170 15.49 10.27 -7.98
N LYS A 171 14.76 11.40 -8.02
CA LYS A 171 14.95 12.53 -8.94
C LYS A 171 14.87 12.17 -10.43
N PHE A 172 14.10 11.15 -10.78
CA PHE A 172 13.80 10.90 -12.20
C PHE A 172 12.95 12.04 -12.76
N LYS A 173 13.31 12.53 -13.95
CA LYS A 173 12.56 13.61 -14.63
C LYS A 173 11.24 13.07 -15.19
N ASP A 174 11.29 11.87 -15.76
CA ASP A 174 10.12 11.17 -16.28
C ASP A 174 9.98 9.75 -15.70
N VAL A 175 8.73 9.26 -15.69
CA VAL A 175 8.37 7.92 -15.20
C VAL A 175 9.02 6.82 -16.06
N ASN A 176 9.24 7.09 -17.35
CA ASN A 176 9.87 6.16 -18.29
C ASN A 176 11.39 6.01 -18.03
N ASP A 177 12.05 7.06 -17.55
CA ASP A 177 13.50 7.04 -17.26
C ASP A 177 13.85 6.13 -16.08
N ALA A 178 12.86 5.90 -15.20
CA ALA A 178 13.00 5.00 -14.07
C ALA A 178 12.99 3.52 -14.49
N LEU A 179 12.45 3.18 -15.66
CA LEU A 179 12.40 1.80 -16.13
C LEU A 179 13.79 1.28 -16.46
N GLY A 180 14.09 0.07 -15.99
CA GLY A 180 15.33 -0.63 -16.27
C GLY A 180 16.53 -0.17 -15.46
N GLN A 181 16.37 0.85 -14.61
CA GLN A 181 17.41 1.32 -13.70
C GLN A 181 17.64 0.32 -12.56
N GLU A 182 18.88 0.23 -12.10
CA GLU A 182 19.26 -0.59 -10.95
C GLU A 182 19.21 0.22 -9.65
N VAL A 183 18.49 -0.32 -8.67
CA VAL A 183 18.37 0.24 -7.32
C VAL A 183 18.89 -0.75 -6.29
N GLU A 184 19.42 -0.22 -5.20
CA GLU A 184 19.82 -1.01 -4.04
C GLU A 184 18.82 -0.78 -2.91
N LEU A 185 18.14 -1.86 -2.50
CA LEU A 185 17.35 -1.89 -1.28
C LEU A 185 18.29 -2.01 -0.09
N VAL A 186 18.13 -1.08 0.84
CA VAL A 186 18.89 -1.00 2.08
C VAL A 186 18.06 -1.63 3.18
N THR A 187 18.58 -2.73 3.74
CA THR A 187 17.88 -3.46 4.80
C THR A 187 18.18 -2.89 6.19
N ARG A 188 17.49 -3.41 7.19
CA ARG A 188 17.85 -3.24 8.60
C ARG A 188 19.26 -3.80 8.87
N PRO A 189 19.95 -3.26 9.89
CA PRO A 189 21.31 -3.67 10.24
C PRO A 189 21.46 -5.16 10.61
N ASP A 190 20.38 -5.80 11.05
CA ASP A 190 20.29 -7.17 11.56
C ASP A 190 19.64 -8.16 10.58
N TYR A 191 19.46 -7.75 9.32
CA TYR A 191 18.87 -8.59 8.28
C TYR A 191 19.76 -9.79 7.94
N ARG A 192 19.16 -10.99 7.98
CA ARG A 192 19.83 -12.29 7.73
C ARG A 192 19.22 -13.07 6.56
N GLY A 193 18.41 -12.40 5.74
CA GLY A 193 17.77 -12.99 4.56
C GLY A 193 18.70 -13.18 3.36
N GLU A 194 18.17 -13.68 2.26
CA GLU A 194 18.94 -13.79 1.01
C GLU A 194 19.55 -12.43 0.63
N GLY A 195 20.85 -12.42 0.30
CA GLY A 195 21.63 -11.22 0.03
C GLY A 195 22.05 -10.42 1.27
N SER A 196 21.87 -10.96 2.48
CA SER A 196 22.35 -10.36 3.72
C SER A 196 23.87 -10.23 3.75
N ALA A 197 24.37 -9.11 4.27
CA ALA A 197 25.78 -8.94 4.63
C ALA A 197 26.24 -9.92 5.74
N ILE A 198 25.30 -10.43 6.54
CA ILE A 198 25.52 -11.40 7.61
C ILE A 198 24.87 -12.73 7.20
N THR A 199 25.63 -13.60 6.53
CA THR A 199 25.10 -14.91 6.14
C THR A 199 24.83 -15.78 7.38
N LEU A 200 23.78 -16.62 7.30
CA LEU A 200 23.41 -17.57 8.36
C LEU A 200 24.60 -18.46 8.76
N ASP A 201 25.42 -18.82 7.77
CA ASP A 201 26.63 -19.65 7.91
C ASP A 201 27.74 -18.95 8.71
N TYR A 202 27.88 -17.62 8.56
CA TYR A 202 28.82 -16.81 9.36
C TYR A 202 28.42 -16.77 10.85
N THR A 203 27.11 -16.63 11.12
CA THR A 203 26.58 -16.61 12.49
C THR A 203 26.78 -17.95 13.19
N MET A 204 26.48 -19.06 12.49
CA MET A 204 26.67 -20.43 13.00
C MET A 204 28.15 -20.78 13.25
N LYS A 205 29.05 -20.30 12.40
CA LYS A 205 30.50 -20.53 12.52
C LYS A 205 31.14 -19.69 13.62
N GLN A 206 30.64 -18.48 13.88
CA GLN A 206 31.08 -17.65 15.02
C GLN A 206 30.56 -18.20 16.36
N MET A 207 29.29 -18.62 16.44
CA MET A 207 28.73 -19.24 17.65
C MET A 207 29.48 -20.54 18.05
N ARG A 208 30.01 -21.28 17.07
CA ARG A 208 30.88 -22.45 17.30
C ARG A 208 32.30 -22.12 17.77
N LYS A 209 32.80 -20.90 17.58
CA LYS A 209 34.20 -20.52 17.86
C LYS A 209 34.38 -19.53 19.00
N SER A 210 33.43 -18.65 19.23
CA SER A 210 33.53 -17.60 20.23
C SER A 210 32.15 -17.41 20.85
N LYS A 211 32.07 -17.52 22.17
CA LYS A 211 30.83 -17.34 22.95
C LYS A 211 30.32 -15.89 22.96
N THR A 212 30.74 -15.07 21.99
CA THR A 212 30.43 -13.65 21.83
C THR A 212 30.28 -13.34 20.34
N LEU A 213 29.14 -12.73 19.98
CA LEU A 213 28.87 -12.22 18.64
C LEU A 213 29.49 -10.82 18.50
N ASP A 214 30.26 -10.60 17.43
CA ASP A 214 30.89 -9.30 17.16
C ASP A 214 29.83 -8.24 16.78
N MET A 215 29.50 -7.37 17.74
CA MET A 215 28.45 -6.35 17.64
C MET A 215 28.66 -5.32 16.52
N SER A 216 29.87 -5.21 15.96
CA SER A 216 30.19 -4.28 14.87
C SER A 216 29.64 -4.73 13.51
N GLN A 217 29.57 -6.05 13.28
CA GLN A 217 29.05 -6.64 12.04
C GLN A 217 27.51 -6.67 12.03
N ILE A 218 26.88 -6.76 13.21
CA ILE A 218 25.41 -6.73 13.43
C ILE A 218 24.80 -5.36 13.11
N LYS A 219 25.63 -4.32 12.93
CA LYS A 219 25.17 -2.98 12.52
C LYS A 219 25.24 -2.74 11.00
N LYS A 220 25.68 -3.71 10.19
CA LYS A 220 25.84 -3.53 8.75
C LYS A 220 24.53 -3.77 8.01
N ARG A 221 24.04 -2.72 7.36
CA ARG A 221 22.89 -2.81 6.45
C ARG A 221 23.27 -3.59 5.21
N SER A 222 22.37 -4.45 4.74
CA SER A 222 22.57 -5.20 3.49
C SER A 222 22.06 -4.37 2.32
N HIS A 223 22.72 -4.52 1.17
CA HIS A 223 22.40 -3.82 -0.06
C HIS A 223 21.96 -4.83 -1.11
N LEU A 224 20.65 -4.94 -1.31
CA LEU A 224 20.06 -5.88 -2.26
C LEU A 224 19.82 -5.17 -3.58
N LYS A 225 20.53 -5.57 -4.63
CA LYS A 225 20.36 -5.01 -5.98
C LYS A 225 19.06 -5.51 -6.60
N ALA A 226 18.29 -4.61 -7.19
CA ALA A 226 17.09 -4.90 -7.95
C ALA A 226 16.96 -4.02 -9.18
N LYS A 227 16.31 -4.53 -10.22
CA LYS A 227 15.98 -3.77 -11.43
C LYS A 227 14.55 -3.26 -11.38
N ILE A 228 14.34 -1.99 -11.70
CA ILE A 228 13.00 -1.40 -11.78
C ILE A 228 12.32 -1.89 -13.05
N ILE A 229 11.18 -2.54 -12.92
CA ILE A 229 10.39 -3.07 -14.04
C ILE A 229 9.05 -2.37 -14.26
N GLY A 230 8.62 -1.55 -13.28
CA GLY A 230 7.37 -0.82 -13.38
C GLY A 230 7.21 0.25 -12.30
N VAL A 231 6.28 1.17 -12.55
CA VAL A 231 5.92 2.28 -11.66
C VAL A 231 4.42 2.29 -11.41
N LEU A 232 4.04 2.43 -10.14
CA LEU A 232 2.64 2.55 -9.72
C LEU A 232 2.06 3.95 -9.96
N PRO A 233 0.75 4.07 -10.25
CA PRO A 233 0.06 5.35 -10.27
C PRO A 233 0.09 6.04 -8.90
N PRO A 234 0.03 7.38 -8.84
CA PRO A 234 -0.13 8.09 -7.58
C PRO A 234 -1.38 7.59 -6.85
N GLY A 235 -1.23 7.28 -5.56
CA GLY A 235 -2.29 6.78 -4.71
C GLY A 235 -1.73 6.12 -3.45
N PRO A 236 -2.58 5.71 -2.51
CA PRO A 236 -2.15 5.10 -1.25
C PRO A 236 -1.34 3.81 -1.44
N LYS A 237 -1.68 2.98 -2.43
CA LYS A 237 -0.89 1.78 -2.78
C LYS A 237 0.50 2.12 -3.37
N ALA A 238 0.71 3.35 -3.81
CA ALA A 238 1.97 3.82 -4.36
C ALA A 238 3.01 4.17 -3.29
N GLU A 239 2.67 4.14 -2.00
CA GLU A 239 3.65 4.35 -0.93
C GLU A 239 4.52 3.09 -0.70
N ASN A 240 4.01 1.92 -1.08
CA ASN A 240 4.72 0.66 -1.00
C ASN A 240 5.48 0.39 -2.30
N ASN A 241 6.59 -0.33 -2.20
CA ASN A 241 7.27 -0.91 -3.34
C ASN A 241 6.95 -2.41 -3.38
N TYR A 242 6.79 -2.96 -4.58
CA TYR A 242 6.47 -4.37 -4.73
C TYR A 242 7.66 -5.17 -5.22
N VAL A 243 7.85 -6.34 -4.68
CA VAL A 243 8.86 -7.32 -5.09
C VAL A 243 8.18 -8.66 -5.42
N PRO A 244 8.79 -9.53 -6.25
CA PRO A 244 8.28 -10.86 -6.51
C PRO A 244 8.16 -11.64 -5.20
N ILE A 245 7.04 -12.35 -5.01
CA ILE A 245 6.81 -13.14 -3.79
C ILE A 245 7.89 -14.19 -3.52
N GLY A 246 8.49 -14.76 -4.57
CA GLY A 246 9.59 -15.72 -4.44
C GLY A 246 10.82 -15.08 -3.77
N TRP A 247 11.15 -13.85 -4.16
CA TRP A 247 12.25 -13.10 -3.56
C TRP A 247 11.89 -12.63 -2.14
N ALA A 248 10.67 -12.13 -1.92
CA ALA A 248 10.19 -11.75 -0.59
C ALA A 248 10.24 -12.91 0.42
N ARG A 249 9.90 -14.14 -0.02
CA ARG A 249 9.98 -15.34 0.83
C ARG A 249 11.41 -15.64 1.27
N LYS A 250 12.38 -15.45 0.37
CA LYS A 250 13.81 -15.63 0.66
C LYS A 250 14.39 -14.47 1.49
N MET A 251 13.81 -13.27 1.40
CA MET A 251 14.16 -12.16 2.28
C MET A 251 13.68 -12.38 3.71
N ARG A 252 12.46 -12.88 3.86
CA ARG A 252 11.83 -13.08 5.16
C ARG A 252 12.36 -14.35 5.83
N VAL A 253 13.56 -14.27 6.41
CA VAL A 253 14.10 -15.35 7.26
C VAL A 253 13.59 -15.14 8.68
N ARG A 254 12.49 -15.82 9.04
CA ARG A 254 12.14 -16.04 10.45
C ARG A 254 13.23 -16.93 11.05
N THR A 255 14.20 -16.32 11.70
CA THR A 255 14.93 -17.01 12.77
C THR A 255 14.40 -16.44 14.08
N GLU A 256 13.15 -16.80 14.41
CA GLU A 256 12.72 -16.79 15.82
C GLU A 256 13.52 -17.92 16.49
N TYR A 257 14.72 -17.61 16.95
CA TYR A 257 15.33 -18.43 17.98
C TYR A 257 14.49 -18.21 19.24
N ASN A 258 13.55 -19.12 19.51
CA ASN A 258 13.06 -19.31 20.86
C ASN A 258 14.28 -19.70 21.69
N PHE A 259 14.80 -18.74 22.45
CA PHE A 259 15.64 -19.08 23.58
C PHE A 259 14.69 -19.58 24.66
N ASP A 260 14.52 -20.90 24.71
CA ASP A 260 14.06 -21.55 25.93
C ASP A 260 15.16 -21.29 26.97
N PHE A 261 14.87 -20.34 27.87
CA PHE A 261 15.63 -20.20 29.10
C PHE A 261 15.05 -21.21 30.08
N ASP A 262 15.74 -22.35 30.22
CA ASP A 262 15.63 -23.22 31.41
C ASP A 262 16.09 -22.48 32.67
#